data_AF-A0A8S3D4A5-F1
#
_entry.id   AF-A0A8S3D4A5-F1
#
_cell.length_a   1.000
_cell.length_b   1.000
_cell.length_c   1.000
_cell.angle_alpha   90.00
_cell.angle_beta   90.00
_cell.angle_gamma   90.00
#
_symmetry.space_group_name_H-M   'P 1'
#
loop_
_entity.id
_entity.type
_entity.pdbx_description
1 polymer ?
#
loop_
_entity_poly.entity_id
_entity_poly.type
_entity_poly.pdbx_seq_one_letter_code
_entity_poly.pdbx_strand_id
1 'polypeptide(L)' 'VDDAKRDFEAARYQFFKSLRAFQLFLPYNHSLLSSSYNNIGSMFYQDDHHECAVKFHEMALECQLKASSPDMDAVATYSA' A
#
# COMPACT_ATOMS: atom_id res chain seq x y z
N VAL A 1 -24.60 -15.33 9.60
CA VAL A 1 -23.39 -15.67 8.81
C VAL A 1 -23.15 -14.63 7.71
N ASP A 2 -24.21 -13.95 7.24
CA ASP A 2 -24.13 -12.90 6.21
C ASP A 2 -23.60 -11.53 6.67
N ASP A 3 -23.79 -11.15 7.94
CA ASP A 3 -23.37 -9.83 8.43
C ASP A 3 -21.85 -9.61 8.35
N ALA A 4 -21.06 -10.61 8.73
CA ALA A 4 -19.60 -10.55 8.65
C ALA A 4 -19.11 -10.34 7.21
N LYS A 5 -19.77 -10.97 6.22
CA LYS A 5 -19.41 -10.83 4.81
C LYS A 5 -19.74 -9.42 4.29
N ARG A 6 -20.85 -8.83 4.76
CA ARG A 6 -21.23 -7.43 4.48
C ARG A 6 -20.25 -6.43 5.08
N ASP A 7 -19.79 -6.67 6.32
CA ASP A 7 -18.84 -5.80 6.99
C ASP A 7 -17.46 -5.85 6.32
N PHE A 8 -17.03 -7.02 5.85
CA PHE A 8 -15.81 -7.19 5.05
C PHE A 8 -15.88 -6.41 3.73
N GLU A 9 -16.99 -6.49 3.00
CA GLU A 9 -17.17 -5.75 1.75
C GLU A 9 -17.22 -4.23 1.96
N ALA A 10 -17.86 -3.78 3.05
CA ALA A 10 -17.87 -2.37 3.45
C ALA A 10 -16.47 -1.88 3.83
N ALA A 11 -15.70 -2.66 4.59
CA ALA A 11 -14.32 -2.33 4.95
C ALA A 11 -13.43 -2.22 3.69
N ARG A 12 -13.53 -3.20 2.78
CA ARG A 12 -12.86 -3.18 1.46
C ARG A 12 -13.15 -1.89 0.70
N TYR A 13 -14.42 -1.52 0.61
CA TYR A 13 -14.83 -0.31 -0.09
C TYR A 13 -14.20 0.96 0.52
N GLN A 14 -14.21 1.09 1.85
CA GLN A 14 -13.60 2.24 2.52
C GLN A 14 -12.08 2.30 2.33
N PHE A 15 -11.39 1.15 2.35
CA PHE A 15 -9.94 1.08 2.08
C PHE A 15 -9.57 1.49 0.65
N PHE A 16 -10.34 1.07 -0.37
CA PHE A 16 -10.09 1.52 -1.73
C PHE A 16 -10.39 3.00 -1.93
N LYS A 17 -11.41 3.51 -1.24
CA LYS A 17 -11.75 4.94 -1.26
C LYS A 17 -10.66 5.80 -0.61
N SER A 18 -10.12 5.37 0.54
CA SER A 18 -9.01 6.07 1.20
C SER A 18 -7.73 6.00 0.36
N LEU A 19 -7.43 4.85 -0.23
CA LEU A 19 -6.30 4.69 -1.15
C LEU A 19 -6.39 5.67 -2.33
N ARG A 20 -7.57 5.81 -2.96
CA ARG A 20 -7.78 6.75 -4.06
C ARG A 20 -7.58 8.21 -3.62
N ALA A 21 -8.03 8.56 -2.42
CA ALA A 21 -7.79 9.89 -1.85
C ALA A 21 -6.30 10.12 -1.60
N PHE A 22 -5.60 9.15 -1.02
CA PHE A 22 -4.16 9.21 -0.80
C PHE A 22 -3.38 9.34 -2.12
N GLN A 23 -3.76 8.62 -3.17
CA GLN A 23 -3.16 8.76 -4.50
C GLN A 23 -3.39 10.14 -5.14
N LEU A 24 -4.47 10.84 -4.79
CA LEU A 24 -4.79 12.18 -5.31
C LEU A 24 -4.04 13.30 -4.57
N PHE A 25 -3.83 13.15 -3.26
CA PHE A 25 -3.33 14.23 -2.41
C PHE A 25 -1.90 14.01 -1.90
N LEU A 26 -1.39 12.78 -1.92
CA LEU A 26 -0.03 12.47 -1.45
C LEU A 26 0.89 12.17 -2.63
N PRO A 27 2.15 12.65 -2.59
CA PRO A 27 3.15 12.17 -3.53
C PRO A 27 3.30 10.65 -3.39
N TYR A 28 3.55 9.98 -4.52
CA TYR A 28 3.58 8.50 -4.65
C TYR A 28 4.52 7.80 -3.65
N ASN A 29 5.45 8.56 -3.06
CA ASN A 29 6.50 8.13 -2.16
C ASN A 29 6.13 8.35 -0.68
N HIS A 30 4.85 8.54 -0.34
CA HIS A 30 4.43 8.78 1.04
C HIS A 30 4.24 7.45 1.79
N SER A 31 4.83 7.31 2.98
CA SER A 31 4.74 6.09 3.80
C SER A 31 3.32 5.61 4.09
N LEU A 32 2.34 6.52 4.08
CA LEU A 32 0.90 6.19 4.22
C LEU A 32 0.34 5.34 3.06
N LEU A 33 0.86 5.50 1.84
CA LEU A 33 0.48 4.66 0.70
C LEU A 33 0.98 3.23 0.90
N SER A 34 2.22 3.06 1.37
CA SER A 34 2.78 1.75 1.69
C SER A 34 1.97 1.01 2.77
N SER A 35 1.66 1.68 3.88
CA SER A 35 0.82 1.06 4.93
C SER A 35 -0.57 0.68 4.44
N SER A 36 -1.17 1.50 3.56
CA SER A 36 -2.47 1.22 2.97
C SER A 36 -2.45 -0.02 2.08
N TYR A 37 -1.45 -0.14 1.19
CA TYR A 37 -1.28 -1.32 0.35
C TYR A 37 -0.98 -2.58 1.16
N ASN A 38 -0.20 -2.48 2.24
CA ASN A 38 0.10 -3.62 3.11
C ASN A 38 -1.17 -4.17 3.78
N ASN A 39 -2.04 -3.29 4.28
CA ASN A 39 -3.30 -3.67 4.89
C ASN A 39 -4.25 -4.33 3.88
N ILE A 40 -4.29 -3.84 2.65
CA ILE A 40 -5.07 -4.46 1.56
C ILE A 40 -4.52 -5.85 1.24
N GLY A 41 -3.19 -6.00 1.16
CA GLY A 41 -2.54 -7.29 0.95
C GLY A 41 -2.89 -8.31 2.02
N SER A 42 -2.82 -7.93 3.31
CA SER A 42 -3.19 -8.80 4.42
C SER A 42 -4.67 -9.20 4.41
N MET A 43 -5.56 -8.29 4.02
CA MET A 43 -6.98 -8.59 3.88
C MET A 43 -7.24 -9.59 2.75
N PHE A 44 -6.59 -9.45 1.59
CA PHE A 44 -6.68 -10.46 0.52
C PHE A 44 -6.07 -11.80 0.92
N TYR A 45 -5.02 -11.79 1.73
CA TYR A 45 -4.44 -13.01 2.28
C TYR A 45 -5.43 -13.73 3.20
N GLN A 46 -6.16 -13.00 4.04
CA GLN A 46 -7.21 -13.57 4.90
C GLN A 46 -8.42 -14.10 4.10
N ASP A 47 -8.71 -13.48 2.95
CA ASP A 47 -9.76 -13.91 2.02
C ASP A 47 -9.31 -15.06 1.08
N ASP A 48 -8.14 -15.68 1.30
CA ASP A 48 -7.57 -16.78 0.49
C ASP A 48 -7.21 -16.38 -0.96
N HIS A 49 -7.17 -15.07 -1.23
CA HIS A 49 -6.80 -14.49 -2.53
C HIS A 49 -5.30 -14.15 -2.56
N HIS A 50 -4.46 -15.19 -2.47
CA HIS A 50 -3.01 -15.04 -2.33
C HIS A 50 -2.34 -14.25 -3.46
N GLU A 51 -2.77 -14.42 -4.71
CA GLU A 51 -2.19 -13.69 -5.85
C GLU A 51 -2.42 -12.17 -5.74
N CYS A 52 -3.62 -11.77 -5.28
CA CYS A 52 -3.92 -10.36 -5.02
C CYS A 52 -3.10 -9.83 -3.84
N ALA A 53 -2.97 -10.64 -2.77
CA ALA A 53 -2.20 -10.27 -1.59
C ALA A 53 -0.73 -9.96 -1.94
N VAL A 54 -0.09 -10.84 -2.71
CA VAL A 54 1.31 -10.66 -3.17
C VAL A 54 1.45 -9.35 -3.94
N LYS A 55 0.57 -9.10 -4.92
CA LYS A 55 0.62 -7.88 -5.72
C LYS A 55 0.52 -6.61 -4.87
N PHE A 56 -0.37 -6.59 -3.88
CA PHE A 56 -0.50 -5.43 -2.98
C PHE A 56 0.69 -5.28 -2.03
N HIS A 57 1.27 -6.38 -1.55
CA HIS A 57 2.51 -6.32 -0.76
C HIS A 57 3.71 -5.83 -1.58
N GLU A 58 3.82 -6.22 -2.85
CA GLU A 58 4.84 -5.69 -3.78
C GLU A 58 4.69 -4.18 -3.99
N MET A 59 3.46 -3.70 -4.21
CA MET A 59 3.17 -2.26 -4.32
C MET A 59 3.52 -1.50 -3.03
N ALA A 60 3.23 -2.10 -1.86
CA ALA A 60 3.61 -1.53 -0.58
C ALA A 60 5.13 -1.37 -0.42
N LEU A 61 5.87 -2.39 -0.86
CA LEU A 61 7.33 -2.40 -0.84
C LEU A 61 7.91 -1.37 -1.82
N GLU A 62 7.37 -1.27 -3.04
CA GLU A 62 7.80 -0.28 -4.03
C GLU A 62 7.62 1.15 -3.51
N CYS A 63 6.46 1.45 -2.91
CA CYS A 63 6.24 2.74 -2.25
C CYS A 63 7.23 2.99 -1.12
N GLN A 64 7.56 1.98 -0.32
CA GLN A 64 8.50 2.13 0.80
C GLN A 64 9.94 2.33 0.32
N LEU A 65 10.36 1.63 -0.74
CA LEU A 65 11.68 1.82 -1.36
C LEU A 65 11.81 3.23 -1.95
N LYS A 66 10.79 3.71 -2.66
CA LYS A 66 10.75 5.08 -3.21
C LYS A 66 10.66 6.17 -2.12
N ALA A 67 10.02 5.88 -0.99
CA ALA A 67 9.96 6.77 0.17
C ALA A 67 11.30 6.83 0.91
N SER A 68 11.95 5.67 1.06
CA SER A 68 13.19 5.47 1.81
C SER A 68 14.45 5.69 0.98
N SER A 69 14.32 6.05 -0.29
CA SER A 69 15.42 6.55 -1.11
C SER A 69 15.45 8.09 -1.01
N PRO A 70 16.09 8.70 0.02
CA PRO A 70 16.63 10.03 -0.16
C PRO A 70 17.78 9.84 -1.15
N ASP A 71 17.46 10.00 -2.43
CA ASP A 71 18.42 10.26 -3.51
C ASP A 71 19.77 9.54 -3.28
N MET A 72 19.83 8.23 -3.55
CA MET A 72 21.12 7.50 -3.50
C MET A 72 22.15 8.12 -4.46
N ASP A 73 21.71 8.91 -5.45
CA ASP A 73 22.58 9.73 -6.30
C ASP A 73 23.19 10.92 -5.54
N ALA A 74 22.46 11.57 -4.62
CA ALA A 74 23.02 12.66 -3.81
C ALA A 74 24.12 12.19 -2.85
N VAL A 75 24.03 10.95 -2.35
CA VAL A 75 25.05 10.38 -1.44
C VAL A 75 26.37 10.07 -2.19
N ALA A 76 26.32 9.80 -3.49
CA ALA A 76 27.52 9.60 -4.32
C ALA A 76 28.25 10.92 -4.66
N THR A 77 27.55 12.06 -4.66
CA THR A 77 28.15 13.39 -4.93
C THR A 77 28.93 14.02 -3.78
N TYR A 78 28.86 13.48 -2.56
CA TYR A 78 29.65 13.98 -1.42
C TYR A 78 30.98 13.23 -1.19
N SER A 79 31.31 12.26 -2.04
CA SER A 79 32.58 11.53 -2.01
C SER A 79 33.54 11.89 -3.16
N ALA A 80 33.54 13.16 -3.59
CA ALA A 80 34.51 13.69 -4.56
C ALA A 80 35.47 14.69 -3.90
#